data_AF-A0A529SMH9-F1
#
_entry.id   AF-A0A529SMH9-F1
#
_cell.length_a   1.000
_cell.length_b   1.000
_cell.length_c   1.000
_cell.angle_alpha   90.00
_cell.angle_beta   90.00
_cell.angle_gamma   90.00
#
_symmetry.space_group_name_H-M   'P 1'
#
loop_
_entity.id
_entity.type
_entity.pdbx_description
1 polymer ?
#
loop_
_entity_poly.entity_id
_entity_poly.type
_entity_poly.pdbx_seq_one_letter_code
_entity_poly.pdbx_strand_id
1 'polypeptide(L)'
;MTTLLVKNIDHLATFDDARREISGGALFVRDNVIDKVGTTAELAGFEADAVLDLSGHVVMPGMVNTHHHMYQNLTRVMVQDDELMVWLKTLYP
;
A
#
# COMPACT_ATOMS: atom_id res chain seq x y z
N MET A 1 21.12 -10.83 4.23
CA MET A 1 19.71 -10.92 3.81
C MET A 1 18.91 -10.27 4.90
N THR A 2 18.08 -9.28 4.59
CA THR A 2 17.29 -8.54 5.58
C THR A 2 15.90 -9.14 5.68
N THR A 3 15.41 -9.28 6.90
CA THR A 3 14.10 -9.86 7.22
C THR A 3 13.25 -8.89 8.02
N LEU A 4 11.94 -8.88 7.75
CA LEU A 4 10.95 -8.08 8.44
C LEU A 4 9.75 -8.95 8.80
N LEU A 5 9.35 -8.94 10.07
CA LEU A 5 8.09 -9.48 10.54
C LEU A 5 7.13 -8.33 10.87
N VAL A 6 5.98 -8.29 10.20
CA VAL A 6 4.88 -7.40 10.55
C VAL A 6 3.80 -8.24 11.22
N LYS A 7 3.34 -7.85 12.41
CA LYS A 7 2.40 -8.63 13.21
C LYS A 7 1.30 -7.77 13.84
N ASN A 8 0.29 -8.45 14.38
CA ASN A 8 -0.87 -7.86 15.04
C ASN A 8 -1.63 -6.87 14.14
N ILE A 9 -1.65 -7.09 12.82
CA ILE A 9 -2.43 -6.26 11.91
C ILE A 9 -3.92 -6.51 12.19
N ASP A 10 -4.69 -5.48 12.54
CA ASP A 10 -6.13 -5.66 12.85
C ASP A 10 -6.86 -6.30 11.66
N HIS A 11 -6.63 -5.78 10.45
CA HIS A 11 -7.14 -6.35 9.21
C HIS A 11 -6.10 -6.30 8.09
N LEU A 12 -5.73 -7.46 7.56
CA LEU A 12 -4.86 -7.60 6.39
C LEU A 12 -5.69 -8.02 5.18
N ALA A 13 -5.93 -7.08 4.27
CA ALA A 13 -6.62 -7.35 3.01
C ALA A 13 -5.61 -7.82 1.96
N THR A 14 -5.74 -9.04 1.45
CA THR A 14 -4.70 -9.65 0.58
C THR A 14 -4.91 -9.37 -0.90
N PHE A 15 -6.16 -9.15 -1.32
CA PHE A 15 -6.55 -9.02 -2.73
C PHE A 15 -6.09 -10.20 -3.61
N ASP A 16 -5.95 -11.40 -3.02
CA ASP A 16 -5.74 -12.63 -3.79
C ASP A 16 -7.03 -13.14 -4.46
N ASP A 17 -6.93 -14.19 -5.27
CA ASP A 17 -8.09 -14.79 -5.98
C ASP A 17 -9.21 -15.24 -5.04
N ALA A 18 -8.86 -15.61 -3.81
CA ALA A 18 -9.80 -16.00 -2.77
C ALA A 18 -10.40 -14.79 -2.01
N ARG A 19 -9.95 -13.57 -2.30
CA ARG A 19 -10.37 -12.32 -1.67
C ARG A 19 -10.29 -12.38 -0.15
N ARG A 20 -9.19 -12.93 0.38
CA ARG A 20 -9.02 -13.07 1.83
C ARG A 20 -8.84 -11.73 2.52
N GLU A 21 -9.47 -11.63 3.68
CA GLU A 21 -9.18 -10.62 4.70
C GLU A 21 -8.83 -11.36 5.98
N ILE A 22 -7.66 -11.07 6.55
CA ILE A 22 -7.13 -11.79 7.71
C ILE A 22 -7.18 -10.86 8.91
N SER A 23 -8.04 -11.16 9.89
CA SER A 23 -8.05 -10.48 11.18
C SER A 23 -6.88 -10.94 12.04
N GLY A 24 -6.18 -10.01 12.70
CA GLY A 24 -4.96 -10.33 13.45
C GLY A 24 -3.81 -10.81 12.55
N GLY A 25 -3.74 -10.26 11.34
CA GLY A 25 -2.83 -10.66 10.27
C GLY A 25 -1.35 -10.41 10.56
N ALA A 26 -0.51 -11.08 9.79
CA ALA A 26 0.94 -10.96 9.81
C ALA A 26 1.55 -11.22 8.42
N LEU A 27 2.72 -10.61 8.20
CA LEU A 27 3.53 -10.74 6.99
C LEU A 27 4.97 -11.01 7.40
N PHE A 28 5.63 -11.97 6.72
CA PHE A 28 7.07 -12.15 6.80
C PHE A 28 7.68 -11.80 5.44
N VAL A 29 8.67 -10.91 5.45
CA VAL A 29 9.33 -10.38 4.26
C VAL A 29 10.80 -10.71 4.34
N ARG A 30 11.37 -11.19 3.23
CA ARG A 30 12.81 -11.47 3.08
C ARG A 30 13.31 -10.76 1.83
N ASP A 31 14.35 -9.94 1.98
CA ASP A 31 14.99 -9.21 0.89
C ASP A 31 13.97 -8.45 -0.01
N ASN A 32 13.02 -7.76 0.65
CA ASN A 32 11.91 -7.01 0.03
C ASN A 32 10.86 -7.84 -0.75
N VAL A 33 10.84 -9.15 -0.56
CA VAL A 33 9.82 -10.05 -1.11
C VAL A 33 8.97 -10.61 0.02
N ILE A 34 7.65 -10.59 -0.13
CA ILE A 34 6.74 -11.25 0.80
C ILE A 34 6.95 -12.76 0.70
N ASP A 35 7.42 -13.38 1.78
CA ASP A 35 7.72 -14.82 1.88
C ASP A 35 6.56 -15.59 2.51
N LYS A 36 5.92 -15.02 3.55
CA LYS A 36 4.73 -15.59 4.20
C LYS A 36 3.66 -14.56 4.50
N VAL A 37 2.42 -15.00 4.42
CA VAL A 37 1.21 -14.24 4.75
C VAL A 37 0.31 -15.15 5.57
N GLY A 38 -0.21 -14.67 6.70
CA GLY A 38 -1.08 -15.44 7.58
C GLY A 38 -1.56 -14.61 8.77
N THR A 39 -1.97 -15.28 9.82
CA THR A 39 -2.26 -14.69 11.13
C THR A 39 -0.98 -14.53 11.96
N THR A 40 -1.02 -13.67 12.96
CA THR A 40 0.10 -13.52 13.91
C THR A 40 0.38 -14.82 14.67
N ALA A 41 -0.66 -15.60 14.96
CA ALA A 41 -0.50 -16.91 15.61
C ALA A 41 0.25 -17.91 14.72
N GLU A 42 -0.08 -17.97 13.42
CA GLU A 42 0.60 -18.84 12.46
C GLU A 42 2.08 -18.47 12.26
N LEU A 43 2.42 -17.19 12.44
CA LEU A 43 3.78 -16.66 12.27
C LEU A 43 4.54 -16.49 13.60
N ALA A 44 4.01 -16.97 14.73
CA ALA A 44 4.60 -16.71 16.06
C ALA A 44 6.03 -17.25 16.26
N GLY A 45 6.45 -18.24 15.46
CA GLY A 45 7.80 -18.82 15.50
C GLY A 45 8.81 -18.18 14.54
N PHE A 46 8.43 -17.13 13.82
CA PHE A 46 9.32 -16.44 12.90
C PHE A 46 10.10 -15.35 13.64
N GLU A 47 11.42 -15.36 13.49
CA GLU A 47 12.32 -14.30 13.95
C GLU A 47 12.78 -13.47 12.75
N ALA A 48 12.93 -12.16 12.94
CA ALA A 48 13.31 -11.21 11.89
C ALA A 48 14.28 -10.15 12.42
N ASP A 49 15.09 -9.57 11.53
CA ASP A 49 15.99 -8.46 11.86
C ASP A 49 15.21 -7.21 12.32
N ALA A 50 14.01 -7.02 11.79
CA ALA A 50 13.08 -5.97 12.19
C ALA A 50 11.69 -6.54 12.46
N VAL A 51 11.02 -6.01 13.49
CA VAL A 51 9.65 -6.38 13.84
C VAL A 51 8.80 -5.11 13.94
N LEU A 52 7.64 -5.12 13.28
CA LEU A 52 6.63 -4.06 13.36
C LEU A 52 5.35 -4.62 13.97
N ASP A 53 4.85 -3.96 15.01
CA ASP A 53 3.53 -4.21 15.56
C ASP A 53 2.55 -3.18 14.99
N LEU A 54 1.52 -3.65 14.30
CA LEU A 54 0.52 -2.82 13.62
C LEU A 54 -0.88 -3.00 14.21
N SER A 55 -0.97 -3.25 15.52
CA SER A 55 -2.24 -3.20 16.25
C SER A 55 -3.00 -1.90 15.94
N GLY A 56 -4.30 -1.99 15.68
CA GLY A 56 -5.11 -0.82 15.30
C GLY A 56 -5.05 -0.43 13.82
N HIS A 57 -4.25 -1.11 12.99
CA HIS A 57 -4.03 -0.72 11.59
C HIS A 57 -4.63 -1.72 10.60
N VAL A 58 -5.05 -1.16 9.46
CA VAL A 58 -5.38 -1.94 8.26
C VAL A 58 -4.17 -1.94 7.33
N VAL A 59 -3.84 -3.11 6.79
CA VAL A 59 -2.79 -3.27 5.78
C VAL A 59 -3.39 -3.83 4.50
N MET A 60 -2.97 -3.24 3.38
CA MET A 60 -3.38 -3.62 2.02
C MET A 60 -2.19 -3.44 1.06
N PRO A 61 -2.23 -4.04 -0.13
CA PRO A 61 -1.27 -3.71 -1.19
C PRO A 61 -1.23 -2.21 -1.47
N GLY A 62 -0.04 -1.69 -1.78
CA GLY A 62 0.12 -0.31 -2.19
C GLY A 62 -0.74 0.00 -3.42
N MET A 63 -1.42 1.14 -3.42
CA MET A 63 -2.25 1.55 -4.55
C MET A 63 -1.38 1.83 -5.78
N VAL A 64 -1.80 1.32 -6.94
CA VAL A 64 -1.15 1.60 -8.22
C VAL A 64 -1.86 2.76 -8.90
N ASN A 65 -1.18 3.91 -8.97
CA ASN A 65 -1.65 5.05 -9.75
C ASN A 65 -1.24 4.87 -11.23
N THR A 66 -2.18 4.45 -12.07
CA THR A 66 -1.92 4.12 -13.48
C THR A 66 -1.80 5.33 -14.39
N HIS A 67 -2.18 6.53 -13.92
CA HIS A 67 -2.13 7.75 -14.72
C HIS A 67 -2.00 8.98 -13.84
N HIS A 68 -0.92 9.73 -14.01
CA HIS A 68 -0.73 11.00 -13.30
C HIS A 68 0.07 11.99 -14.14
N HIS A 69 -0.37 13.24 -14.17
CA HIS A 69 0.40 14.35 -14.74
C HIS A 69 1.17 15.06 -13.61
N MET A 70 2.37 14.57 -13.31
CA MET A 70 3.17 15.01 -12.15
C MET A 70 3.32 16.53 -12.04
N TYR A 71 3.64 17.20 -13.15
CA TYR A 71 3.88 18.65 -13.16
C TYR A 71 2.63 19.48 -12.85
N GLN A 72 1.43 18.91 -13.04
CA GLN A 72 0.18 19.61 -12.74
C GLN A 72 -0.10 19.75 -11.25
N ASN A 73 0.73 19.17 -10.38
CA ASN A 73 0.71 19.51 -8.96
C ASN A 73 1.06 20.99 -8.71
N LEU A 74 1.91 21.59 -9.55
CA LEU A 74 2.28 23.00 -9.44
C LEU A 74 1.16 23.94 -9.90
N THR A 75 0.28 23.45 -10.78
CA THR A 75 -0.85 24.21 -11.34
C THR A 75 -2.20 23.79 -10.78
N ARG A 76 -2.18 23.07 -9.65
CA ARG A 76 -3.38 22.62 -8.94
C ARG A 76 -4.29 23.82 -8.69
N VAL A 77 -5.58 23.65 -8.96
CA VAL A 77 -6.67 24.65 -8.83
C VAL A 77 -6.52 25.93 -9.67
N MET A 78 -5.65 25.98 -10.68
CA MET A 78 -5.51 27.19 -11.52
C MET A 78 -6.63 27.38 -12.56
N VAL A 79 -7.19 26.29 -13.09
CA VAL A 79 -8.21 26.31 -14.15
C VAL A 79 -9.33 25.37 -13.75
N GLN A 80 -10.30 25.90 -13.01
CA GLN A 80 -11.47 25.18 -12.51
C GLN A 80 -12.69 25.59 -13.32
N ASP A 81 -13.67 24.69 -13.43
CA ASP A 81 -14.96 24.95 -14.08
C ASP A 81 -14.89 25.41 -15.55
N ASP A 82 -13.78 25.06 -16.24
CA ASP A 82 -13.50 25.39 -17.63
C ASP A 82 -13.52 24.14 -18.54
N GLU A 83 -13.68 24.36 -19.85
CA GLU A 83 -13.63 23.28 -20.83
C GLU A 83 -12.22 22.69 -20.99
N LEU A 84 -12.17 21.40 -21.38
CA LEU A 84 -10.92 20.67 -21.59
C LEU A 84 -9.90 21.42 -22.47
N MET A 85 -10.35 22.09 -23.53
CA MET A 85 -9.45 22.78 -24.45
C MET A 85 -8.90 24.09 -23.89
N VAL A 86 -9.68 24.78 -23.04
CA VAL A 86 -9.21 25.96 -22.29
C VAL A 86 -8.16 25.52 -21.26
N TRP A 87 -8.46 24.44 -20.54
CA TRP A 87 -7.54 23.82 -19.58
C TRP A 87 -6.23 23.36 -20.25
N LEU A 88 -6.30 22.68 -21.39
CA LEU A 88 -5.13 22.16 -22.11
C LEU A 88 -4.20 23.29 -22.54
N LYS A 89 -4.74 24.32 -23.21
CA LYS A 89 -3.93 25.47 -23.67
C LYS A 89 -3.34 26.28 -22.52
N THR A 90 -4.05 26.37 -21.39
CA THR A 90 -3.58 27.12 -20.23
C THR A 90 -2.50 26.37 -19.45
N LEU A 91 -2.63 25.05 -19.29
CA LEU A 91 -1.72 24.25 -18.47
C LEU A 91 -0.61 23.53 -19.25
N TYR A 92 -0.69 23.51 -20.57
CA TYR A 92 0.33 22.97 -21.49
C TYR A 92 0.56 23.93 -22.66
N PRO A 93 1.21 25.09 -22.41
CA PRO A 93 1.53 26.04 -23.47
C PRO A 93 2.57 25.49 -24.48
#